data_AF-A0A7C5NJW2-F1
#
_entry.id   AF-A0A7C5NJW2-F1
#
_cell.length_a   1.000
_cell.length_b   1.000
_cell.length_c   1.000
_cell.angle_alpha   90.00
_cell.angle_beta   90.00
_cell.angle_gamma   90.00
#
_symmetry.space_group_name_H-M   'P 1'
#
loop_
_entity.id
_entity.type
_entity.pdbx_description
1 polymer ?
#
loop_
_entity_poly.entity_id
_entity_poly.type
_entity_poly.pdbx_seq_one_letter_code
_entity_poly.pdbx_strand_id
1 'polypeptide(L)'
;MSNAYMIGNQAIAQRCLTAKNEWHAKASMIFASALKMFIPILILFLGLMAIVVHPGLEDGDKALPMMIKTILPLGLVGLMFSAFFAGLMSSVDSLLLFYKT
;
A
#
# COMPACT_ATOMS: atom_id res chain seq x y z
N MET A 1 8.44 8.13 -4.68
CA MET A 1 9.25 6.92 -4.98
C MET A 1 10.13 7.27 -6.17
N SER A 2 11.45 7.12 -6.08
CA SER A 2 12.35 7.44 -7.19
C SER A 2 12.14 6.47 -8.36
N ASN A 3 12.29 6.93 -9.60
CA ASN A 3 12.29 6.06 -10.79
C ASN A 3 13.32 4.92 -10.65
N ALA A 4 14.42 5.17 -9.93
CA ALA A 4 15.42 4.15 -9.61
C ALA A 4 14.85 2.97 -8.81
N TYR A 5 13.88 3.20 -7.92
CA TYR A 5 13.24 2.12 -7.14
C TYR A 5 12.32 1.26 -8.02
N MET A 6 11.59 1.89 -8.96
CA MET A 6 10.70 1.18 -9.88
C MET A 6 11.46 0.21 -10.79
N ILE A 7 12.69 0.59 -11.18
CA ILE A 7 13.55 -0.22 -12.06
C ILE A 7 14.39 -1.22 -11.26
N GLY A 8 14.89 -0.83 -10.08
CA GLY A 8 15.76 -1.68 -9.25
C GLY A 8 15.03 -2.71 -8.39
N ASN A 9 13.71 -2.62 -8.24
CA ASN A 9 12.94 -3.59 -7.47
C ASN A 9 12.59 -4.82 -8.32
N GLN A 10 13.19 -5.97 -7.97
CA GLN A 10 13.04 -7.23 -8.68
C GLN A 10 11.57 -7.68 -8.81
N ALA A 11 10.74 -7.47 -7.78
CA ALA A 11 9.33 -7.86 -7.84
C ALA A 11 8.52 -7.01 -8.83
N ILE A 12 8.98 -5.80 -9.15
CA ILE A 12 8.33 -4.94 -10.16
C ILE A 12 8.82 -5.32 -11.55
N ALA A 13 10.13 -5.55 -11.70
CA ALA A 13 10.73 -6.02 -12.94
C ALA A 13 10.10 -7.35 -13.40
N GLN A 14 9.94 -8.32 -12.50
CA GLN A 14 9.29 -9.61 -12.79
C GLN A 14 7.85 -9.43 -13.29
N ARG A 15 7.04 -8.59 -12.63
CA ARG A 15 5.65 -8.31 -13.07
C ARG A 15 5.58 -7.70 -14.47
N CYS A 16 6.58 -6.90 -14.87
CA CYS A 16 6.66 -6.36 -16.23
C CYS A 16 7.05 -7.44 -17.25
N LEU A 17 7.98 -8.33 -16.89
CA LEU A 17 8.49 -9.40 -17.77
C LEU A 17 7.47 -10.54 -17.99
N THR A 18 6.56 -10.77 -17.04
CA THR A 18 5.46 -11.75 -17.19
C THR A 18 4.30 -11.23 -18.04
N ALA A 19 4.31 -9.95 -18.45
CA ALA A 19 3.26 -9.39 -19.30
C ALA A 19 3.32 -9.98 -20.71
N LYS A 20 2.15 -10.19 -21.32
CA LYS A 20 2.04 -10.82 -22.65
C LYS A 20 2.86 -10.11 -23.75
N ASN A 21 2.83 -8.77 -23.75
CA ASN A 21 3.52 -7.91 -24.71
C ASN A 21 3.96 -6.61 -24.01
N GLU A 22 4.90 -5.88 -24.62
CA GLU A 22 5.38 -4.58 -24.13
C GLU A 22 4.24 -3.57 -23.89
N TRP A 23 3.26 -3.52 -24.80
CA TRP A 23 2.14 -2.60 -24.68
C TRP A 23 1.30 -2.87 -23.42
N HIS A 24 1.09 -4.15 -23.08
CA HIS A 24 0.38 -4.54 -21.86
C HIS A 24 1.19 -4.24 -20.60
N ALA A 25 2.52 -4.38 -20.64
CA ALA A 25 3.40 -4.01 -19.53
C ALA A 25 3.35 -2.50 -19.26
N LYS A 26 3.41 -1.67 -20.32
CA LYS A 26 3.32 -0.20 -20.18
C LYS A 26 1.94 0.24 -19.68
N ALA A 27 0.88 -0.32 -20.25
CA ALA A 27 -0.49 0.00 -19.84
C ALA A 27 -0.76 -0.37 -18.39
N SER A 28 -0.32 -1.56 -17.92
CA SER A 28 -0.49 -1.98 -16.53
C SER A 28 0.28 -1.09 -15.56
N MET A 29 1.50 -0.66 -15.92
CA MET A 29 2.31 0.24 -15.09
C MET A 29 1.70 1.63 -14.95
N ILE A 30 1.19 2.21 -16.05
CA ILE A 30 0.52 3.52 -16.01
C ILE A 30 -0.76 3.41 -15.17
N PHE A 31 -1.55 2.36 -15.38
CA PHE A 31 -2.77 2.12 -14.62
C PHE A 31 -2.51 1.92 -13.12
N ALA A 32 -1.51 1.11 -12.77
CA ALA A 32 -1.12 0.90 -11.38
C ALA A 32 -0.63 2.19 -10.72
N SER A 33 0.15 3.01 -11.44
CA SER A 33 0.62 4.32 -10.97
C SER A 33 -0.56 5.28 -10.70
N ALA A 34 -1.53 5.34 -11.62
CA ALA A 34 -2.73 6.15 -11.47
C ALA A 34 -3.53 5.76 -10.22
N LEU A 35 -3.74 4.46 -9.98
CA LEU A 35 -4.41 3.98 -8.76
C LEU A 35 -3.62 4.31 -7.49
N LYS A 36 -2.30 4.23 -7.54
CA LYS A 36 -1.42 4.48 -6.39
C LYS A 36 -1.43 5.94 -5.94
N MET A 37 -1.77 6.87 -6.83
CA MET A 37 -1.84 8.30 -6.54
C MET A 37 -2.95 8.66 -5.53
N PHE A 38 -3.99 7.83 -5.41
CA PHE A 38 -5.07 8.04 -4.44
C PHE A 38 -4.69 7.65 -3.00
N ILE A 39 -3.77 6.70 -2.84
CA ILE A 39 -3.34 6.19 -1.54
C ILE A 39 -2.83 7.31 -0.60
N PRO A 40 -1.90 8.19 -1.01
CA PRO A 40 -1.42 9.26 -0.13
C PRO A 40 -2.52 10.25 0.24
N ILE A 41 -3.49 10.52 -0.64
CA ILE A 41 -4.61 11.43 -0.34
C ILE A 41 -5.44 10.87 0.82
N LEU A 42 -5.75 9.57 0.77
CA LEU A 42 -6.51 8.89 1.82
C LEU A 42 -5.76 8.88 3.15
N ILE A 43 -4.48 8.52 3.14
CA ILE A 43 -3.66 8.39 4.36
C ILE A 43 -3.37 9.76 4.98
N LEU A 44 -3.04 10.77 4.17
CA LEU A 44 -2.75 12.13 4.64
C LEU A 44 -3.97 12.74 5.33
N PHE A 45 -5.15 12.58 4.73
CA PHE A 45 -6.38 13.13 5.31
C PHE A 45 -6.70 12.48 6.67
N LEU A 46 -6.55 11.16 6.79
CA LEU A 46 -6.70 10.47 8.07
C LEU A 46 -5.67 10.95 9.10
N GLY A 47 -4.41 11.14 8.70
CA GLY A 47 -3.35 11.64 9.58
C GLY A 47 -3.62 13.05 10.09
N LEU A 48 -4.05 13.96 9.22
CA LEU A 48 -4.41 15.32 9.61
C LEU A 48 -5.62 15.36 10.56
N MET A 49 -6.63 14.54 10.29
CA MET A 49 -7.79 14.40 11.19
C MET A 49 -7.40 13.83 12.57
N ALA A 50 -6.41 12.93 12.62
CA ALA A 50 -5.93 12.34 13.86
C ALA A 50 -5.36 13.38 14.83
N ILE A 51 -4.67 14.41 14.31
CA ILE A 51 -4.09 15.49 15.12
C ILE A 51 -5.18 16.30 15.83
N VAL A 52 -6.33 16.50 15.18
CA VAL A 52 -7.45 17.27 15.74
C VAL A 52 -8.25 16.42 16.74
N VAL A 53 -8.51 15.16 16.41
CA VAL A 53 -9.35 14.26 17.23
C VAL A 53 -8.60 13.74 18.48
N HIS A 54 -7.27 13.58 18.38
CA HIS A 54 -6.42 13.09 19.46
C HIS A 54 -5.25 14.06 19.72
N PRO A 55 -5.51 15.23 20.32
CA PRO A 55 -4.46 16.19 20.66
C PRO A 55 -3.54 15.60 21.73
N GLY A 56 -2.23 15.53 21.46
CA GLY A 56 -1.23 14.98 22.38
C GLY A 56 -0.72 13.57 22.04
N LEU A 57 -0.97 13.06 20.84
CA LEU A 57 -0.32 11.84 20.36
C LEU A 57 1.21 12.08 20.25
N GLU A 58 2.00 11.56 21.21
CA GLU A 58 3.46 11.62 21.16
C GLU A 58 4.05 10.79 20.00
N ASP A 59 3.32 9.75 19.59
CA ASP A 59 3.76 8.78 18.60
C ASP A 59 2.85 8.83 17.35
N GLY A 60 3.35 9.46 16.29
CA GLY A 60 2.64 9.65 15.03
C GLY A 60 2.27 8.33 14.34
N ASP A 61 2.98 7.23 14.60
CA ASP A 61 2.69 5.94 13.99
C ASP A 61 1.39 5.32 14.53
N LYS A 62 0.95 5.75 15.72
CA LYS A 62 -0.32 5.31 16.33
C LYS A 62 -1.55 6.05 15.79
N ALA A 63 -1.37 7.11 15.02
CA ALA A 63 -2.45 7.94 14.51
C ALA A 63 -3.43 7.15 13.62
N LEU A 64 -2.90 6.34 12.69
CA LEU A 64 -3.73 5.54 11.79
C LEU A 64 -4.56 4.47 12.53
N PRO A 65 -3.98 3.60 13.40
CA PRO A 65 -4.75 2.64 14.17
C PRO A 65 -5.84 3.25 15.05
N MET A 66 -5.57 4.41 15.67
CA MET A 66 -6.54 5.11 16.51
C MET A 66 -7.72 5.63 15.68
N MET A 67 -7.45 6.25 14.53
CA MET A 67 -8.49 6.76 13.65
C MET A 67 -9.37 5.65 13.07
N ILE A 68 -8.79 4.49 12.77
CA ILE A 68 -9.56 3.33 12.31
C ILE A 68 -10.56 2.89 13.40
N LYS A 69 -10.15 2.82 14.66
CA LYS A 69 -11.06 2.44 15.76
C LYS A 69 -12.16 3.47 16.02
N THR A 70 -11.85 4.76 15.87
CA THR A 70 -12.80 5.84 16.16
C THR A 70 -13.81 6.04 15.01
N ILE A 71 -13.39 5.85 13.76
CA ILE A 71 -14.22 6.14 12.57
C ILE A 71 -14.97 4.90 12.04
N LEU A 72 -14.38 3.69 12.10
CA LEU A 72 -15.01 2.52 11.47
C LEU A 72 -15.97 1.79 12.41
N PRO A 73 -17.16 1.36 11.89
CA PRO A 73 -18.04 0.46 12.62
C PRO A 73 -17.42 -0.94 12.73
N LEU A 74 -17.88 -1.71 13.72
CA LEU A 74 -17.33 -3.01 14.14
C LEU A 74 -17.06 -4.00 12.99
N GLY A 75 -17.86 -4.00 11.92
CA GLY A 75 -17.66 -4.87 10.75
C GLY A 75 -16.53 -4.42 9.81
N LEU A 76 -16.33 -3.11 9.62
CA LEU A 76 -15.29 -2.60 8.72
C LEU A 76 -13.90 -2.70 9.34
N VAL A 77 -13.80 -2.72 10.67
CA VAL A 77 -12.53 -2.95 11.37
C VAL A 77 -11.97 -4.33 11.01
N GLY A 78 -12.81 -5.36 10.90
CA GLY A 78 -12.42 -6.69 10.43
C GLY A 78 -11.91 -6.67 8.99
N LEU A 79 -12.56 -5.89 8.11
CA LEU A 79 -12.12 -5.72 6.71
C LEU A 79 -10.73 -5.06 6.62
N MET A 80 -10.45 -4.07 7.46
CA MET A 80 -9.11 -3.47 7.54
C MET A 80 -8.06 -4.47 8.01
N PHE A 81 -8.39 -5.32 8.99
CA PHE A 81 -7.50 -6.38 9.44
C PHE A 81 -7.20 -7.38 8.31
N SER A 82 -8.21 -7.81 7.57
CA SER A 82 -8.04 -8.67 6.40
C SER A 82 -7.19 -8.00 5.30
N ALA A 83 -7.41 -6.72 5.01
CA ALA A 83 -6.64 -5.98 4.02
C ALA A 83 -5.16 -5.84 4.41
N PHE A 84 -4.87 -5.65 5.70
CA PHE A 84 -3.51 -5.64 6.23
C PHE A 84 -2.80 -6.98 6.00
N PHE A 85 -3.46 -8.10 6.34
CA PHE A 85 -2.93 -9.44 6.08
C PHE A 85 -2.73 -9.72 4.58
N ALA A 86 -3.65 -9.29 3.73
CA ALA A 86 -3.51 -9.42 2.28
C ALA A 86 -2.27 -8.65 1.77
N GLY A 87 -2.01 -7.45 2.28
CA GLY A 87 -0.82 -6.67 1.96
C GLY A 87 0.49 -7.33 2.43
N LEU A 88 0.50 -7.89 3.63
CA LEU A 88 1.65 -8.67 4.14
C LEU A 88 1.91 -9.89 3.26
N MET A 89 0.87 -10.66 2.92
CA MET A 89 1.00 -11.85 2.09
C MET A 89 1.54 -11.51 0.70
N SER A 90 1.13 -10.40 0.10
CA SER A 90 1.67 -9.94 -1.19
C SER A 90 3.17 -9.63 -1.13
N SER A 91 3.68 -9.22 0.03
CA SER A 91 5.11 -8.95 0.24
C SER A 91 5.87 -10.26 0.47
N VAL A 92 5.31 -11.18 1.27
CA VAL A 92 5.89 -12.50 1.52
C VAL A 92 5.99 -13.32 0.23
N ASP A 93 4.96 -13.31 -0.62
CA ASP A 93 4.99 -13.97 -1.93
C ASP A 93 6.16 -13.48 -2.80
N SER A 94 6.37 -12.16 -2.82
CA SER A 94 7.49 -11.55 -3.56
C SER A 94 8.87 -11.96 -2.99
N LEU A 95 8.99 -12.12 -1.67
CA LEU A 95 10.22 -12.57 -1.01
C LEU A 95 10.49 -14.06 -1.22
N LEU A 96 9.46 -14.91 -1.17
CA LEU A 96 9.57 -16.34 -1.42
C LEU A 96 10.00 -16.64 -2.86
N LEU A 97 9.47 -15.88 -3.83
CA LEU A 97 9.88 -15.98 -5.23
C LEU A 97 11.37 -15.63 -5.41
N PHE A 98 11.90 -14.67 -4.66
CA PHE A 98 13.33 -14.34 -4.66
C PHE A 98 14.19 -15.48 -4.10
N TYR A 99 13.80 -16.08 -2.97
CA TYR A 99 14.61 -17.12 -2.32
C TYR A 99 14.74 -18.41 -3.13
N LYS A 100 13.81 -18.67 -4.06
CA LYS A 100 13.75 -19.90 -4.85
C LYS A 100 14.55 -19.85 -6.17
N THR A 101 14.99 -18.67 -6.60
CA THR A 101 15.85 -18.44 -7.78
C THR A 101 17.29 -18.19 -7.37
#